data_AF-A0A246A852-F1
#
_entry.id   AF-A0A246A852-F1
#
_cell.length_a   1.000
_cell.length_b   1.000
_cell.length_c   1.000
_cell.angle_alpha   90.00
_cell.angle_beta   90.00
_cell.angle_gamma   90.00
#
_symmetry.space_group_name_H-M   'P 1'
#
loop_
_entity.id
_entity.type
_entity.pdbx_description
1 polymer ?
#
loop_
_entity_poly.entity_id
_entity_poly.type
_entity_poly.pdbx_seq_one_letter_code
_entity_poly.pdbx_strand_id
1 'polypeptide(L)'
;MIEICINKINFFMKTTVIITVSANGKILVADNEKHQAPQEVFSFFMDKAKSAGNIILGSTTYKLFSAVFGLKDFLSALDVVVLSNKLEKSPDYNVANSPKEALDILELNNHKEAIVLGGVSV
;
A
#
# COMPACT_ATOMS: atom_id res chain seq x y z
N MET A 1 16.50 17.86 -35.79
CA MET A 1 16.29 16.58 -35.09
C MET A 1 16.88 16.76 -33.71
N ILE A 2 16.05 17.05 -32.70
CA ILE A 2 16.52 17.29 -31.33
C ILE A 2 16.28 15.98 -30.59
N GLU A 3 17.38 15.30 -30.26
CA GLU A 3 17.37 14.11 -29.43
C GLU A 3 17.33 14.59 -27.97
N ILE A 4 16.14 14.58 -27.37
CA ILE A 4 15.97 14.84 -25.95
C ILE A 4 16.39 13.55 -25.23
N CYS A 5 17.67 13.47 -24.87
CA CYS A 5 18.14 12.51 -23.87
C CYS A 5 17.53 12.90 -22.52
N ILE A 6 16.34 12.36 -22.23
CA ILE A 6 15.80 12.36 -20.87
C ILE A 6 16.74 11.46 -20.07
N ASN A 7 17.69 12.06 -19.37
CA ASN A 7 18.43 11.39 -18.32
C ASN A 7 17.39 10.69 -17.44
N LYS A 8 17.43 9.35 -17.40
CA LYS A 8 16.79 8.57 -16.35
C LYS A 8 17.42 9.02 -15.04
N ILE A 9 16.89 10.08 -14.44
CA ILE A 9 17.05 10.33 -13.03
C ILE A 9 16.31 9.16 -12.40
N ASN A 10 17.04 8.13 -11.99
CA ASN A 10 16.47 7.07 -11.18
C ASN A 10 16.00 7.76 -9.89
N PHE A 11 14.70 8.07 -9.84
CA PHE A 11 14.10 8.59 -8.62
C PHE A 11 14.05 7.39 -7.69
N PHE A 12 15.01 7.30 -6.77
CA PHE A 12 15.04 6.19 -5.84
C PHE A 12 13.92 6.44 -4.82
N MET A 13 12.73 5.90 -5.10
CA MET A 13 11.61 5.96 -4.17
C MET A 13 11.93 5.09 -2.97
N LYS A 14 11.84 5.67 -1.76
CA LYS A 14 12.01 4.92 -0.52
C LYS A 14 10.82 3.97 -0.37
N THR A 15 11.05 2.70 -0.06
CA THR A 15 9.96 1.75 0.22
C THR A 15 10.00 1.34 1.68
N THR A 16 8.91 1.58 2.41
CA THR A 16 8.77 1.21 3.82
C THR A 16 7.71 0.14 3.97
N VAL A 17 8.13 -1.05 4.39
CA VAL A 17 7.25 -2.19 4.67
C VAL A 17 6.92 -2.23 6.15
N ILE A 18 5.64 -2.26 6.49
CA ILE A 18 5.14 -2.33 7.86
C ILE A 18 4.36 -3.63 8.00
N ILE A 19 4.90 -4.58 8.78
CA ILE A 19 4.31 -5.90 9.00
C ILE A 19 4.35 -6.29 10.47
N THR A 20 3.33 -7.01 10.92
CA THR A 20 3.33 -7.68 12.24
C THR A 20 3.64 -9.16 12.04
N VAL A 21 4.69 -9.64 12.71
CA VAL A 21 5.16 -11.03 12.59
C VAL A 21 5.21 -11.66 13.98
N SER A 22 4.64 -12.85 14.15
CA SER A 22 4.73 -13.61 15.38
C SER A 22 6.11 -14.24 15.55
N ALA A 23 6.45 -14.68 16.77
CA ALA A 23 7.74 -15.30 17.08
C ALA A 23 8.08 -16.53 16.21
N ASN A 24 7.08 -17.22 15.66
CA ASN A 24 7.26 -18.35 14.73
C ASN A 24 7.29 -17.95 13.25
N GLY A 25 7.46 -16.66 12.95
CA GLY A 25 7.60 -16.15 11.57
C GLY A 25 6.29 -16.05 10.78
N LYS A 26 5.13 -16.27 11.41
CA LYS A 26 3.84 -16.11 10.73
C LYS A 26 3.43 -14.65 10.68
N ILE A 27 2.91 -14.25 9.52
CA ILE A 27 2.29 -12.93 9.35
C ILE A 27 0.84 -13.05 9.78
N LEU A 28 0.38 -12.04 10.53
CA LEU A 28 -0.99 -11.95 10.97
C LEU A 28 -1.88 -11.60 9.76
N VAL A 29 -2.82 -12.48 9.44
CA VAL A 29 -3.80 -12.24 8.37
C VAL A 29 -4.91 -11.36 8.94
N ALA A 30 -5.30 -10.34 8.17
CA ALA A 30 -6.18 -9.28 8.63
C ALA A 30 -7.59 -9.78 9.06
N ASP A 31 -8.01 -10.97 8.62
CA ASP A 31 -9.29 -11.61 8.94
C ASP A 31 -9.24 -12.55 10.17
N ASN A 32 -8.12 -12.61 10.89
CA ASN A 32 -7.98 -13.47 12.06
C ASN A 32 -8.61 -12.83 13.32
N GLU A 33 -9.84 -13.21 13.65
CA GLU A 33 -10.56 -12.70 14.84
C GLU A 33 -9.80 -12.92 16.17
N LYS A 34 -8.98 -13.97 16.26
CA LYS A 34 -8.29 -14.34 17.51
C LYS A 34 -6.98 -13.57 17.70
N HIS A 35 -6.45 -12.98 16.64
CA HIS A 35 -5.14 -12.35 16.64
C HIS A 35 -5.27 -11.04 15.86
N GLN A 36 -5.54 -9.94 16.56
CA GLN A 36 -5.55 -8.61 15.96
C GLN A 36 -4.17 -7.95 16.11
N ALA A 37 -3.82 -7.09 15.16
CA ALA A 37 -2.64 -6.25 15.33
C ALA A 37 -2.84 -5.33 16.55
N PRO A 38 -1.80 -5.12 17.38
CA PRO A 38 -1.88 -4.15 18.46
C PRO A 38 -2.26 -2.77 17.95
N GLN A 39 -3.04 -2.02 18.72
CA GLN A 39 -3.54 -0.71 18.33
C GLN A 39 -2.38 0.26 18.02
N GLU A 40 -1.26 0.14 18.73
CA GLU A 40 -0.07 0.96 18.54
C GLU A 40 0.56 0.76 17.15
N VAL A 41 0.57 -0.48 16.65
CA VAL A 41 1.07 -0.80 15.32
C VAL A 41 0.16 -0.21 14.25
N PHE A 42 -1.15 -0.28 14.48
CA PHE A 42 -2.14 0.29 13.58
C PHE A 42 -2.04 1.81 13.52
N SER A 43 -1.91 2.50 14.66
CA SER A 43 -1.68 3.95 14.72
C SER A 43 -0.39 4.35 14.00
N PHE A 44 0.72 3.63 14.27
CA PHE A 44 1.99 3.86 13.58
C PHE A 44 1.85 3.74 12.06
N PHE A 45 1.15 2.72 11.59
CA PHE A 45 0.87 2.54 10.18
C PHE A 45 0.06 3.72 9.59
N MET A 46 -1.03 4.13 10.26
CA MET A 46 -1.88 5.22 9.77
C MET A 46 -1.10 6.53 9.65
N ASP A 47 -0.24 6.83 10.63
CA ASP A 47 0.58 8.03 10.62
C ASP A 47 1.62 7.99 9.49
N LYS A 48 2.22 6.84 9.23
CA LYS A 48 3.16 6.66 8.10
C LYS A 48 2.48 6.83 6.75
N ALA A 49 1.35 6.18 6.54
CA ALA A 49 0.58 6.29 5.30
C ALA A 49 0.11 7.73 5.06
N LYS A 50 -0.43 8.41 6.08
CA LYS A 50 -0.79 9.85 6.00
C LYS A 50 0.40 10.73 5.64
N SER A 51 1.55 10.51 6.29
CA SER A 51 2.75 11.30 6.03
C SER A 51 3.30 11.11 4.62
N ALA A 52 3.16 9.91 4.04
CA ALA A 52 3.60 9.61 2.68
C ALA A 52 2.54 9.96 1.61
N GLY A 53 1.27 10.07 2.02
CA GLY A 53 0.13 10.33 1.16
C GLY A 53 -0.30 9.14 0.30
N ASN A 54 0.22 7.94 0.55
CA ASN A 54 -0.09 6.73 -0.23
C ASN A 54 -0.07 5.47 0.62
N ILE A 55 -0.55 4.40 0.00
CA ILE A 55 -0.49 3.06 0.56
C ILE A 55 -0.57 1.97 -0.53
N ILE A 56 0.25 0.93 -0.39
CA ILE A 56 0.17 -0.33 -1.15
C ILE A 56 -0.34 -1.43 -0.22
N LEU A 57 -1.36 -2.15 -0.66
CA LEU A 57 -1.97 -3.23 0.11
C LEU A 57 -2.64 -4.29 -0.79
N GLY A 58 -2.80 -5.50 -0.28
CA GLY A 58 -3.46 -6.59 -1.02
C GLY A 58 -4.99 -6.44 -1.06
N SER A 59 -5.63 -7.03 -2.08
CA SER A 59 -7.10 -6.97 -2.25
C SER A 59 -7.92 -7.42 -1.03
N THR A 60 -7.48 -8.45 -0.29
CA THR A 60 -8.14 -8.90 0.94
C THR A 60 -8.09 -7.82 2.02
N THR A 61 -6.92 -7.21 2.22
CA THR A 61 -6.72 -6.11 3.17
C THR A 61 -7.56 -4.89 2.80
N TYR A 62 -7.65 -4.57 1.50
CA TYR A 62 -8.47 -3.46 1.00
C TYR A 62 -9.94 -3.65 1.39
N LYS A 63 -10.47 -4.84 1.13
CA LYS A 63 -11.87 -5.18 1.40
C LYS A 63 -12.19 -5.07 2.88
N LEU A 64 -11.29 -5.55 3.74
CA LEU A 64 -11.45 -5.41 5.19
C LEU A 64 -11.50 -3.94 5.59
N PHE A 65 -10.54 -3.13 5.14
CA PHE A 65 -10.48 -1.71 5.52
C PHE A 65 -11.68 -0.93 4.99
N SER A 66 -12.15 -1.26 3.80
CA SER A 66 -13.34 -0.63 3.20
C SER A 66 -14.64 -0.96 3.93
N ALA A 67 -14.69 -2.08 4.65
CA ALA A 67 -15.86 -2.53 5.40
C ALA A 67 -15.92 -1.97 6.84
N VAL A 68 -14.81 -1.44 7.35
CA VAL A 68 -14.72 -0.91 8.72
C VAL A 68 -14.98 0.61 8.71
N PHE A 69 -15.89 1.06 9.58
CA PHE A 69 -16.23 2.48 9.72
C PHE A 69 -15.00 3.31 10.10
N GLY A 70 -14.79 4.45 9.41
CA GLY A 70 -13.63 5.34 9.59
C GLY A 70 -12.37 4.94 8.80
N LEU A 71 -12.22 3.67 8.42
CA LEU A 71 -11.10 3.24 7.56
C LEU A 71 -11.31 3.56 6.09
N LYS A 72 -12.56 3.58 5.63
CA LYS A 72 -12.90 4.04 4.27
C LYS A 72 -12.49 5.49 4.04
N ASP A 73 -12.79 6.39 4.98
CA ASP A 73 -12.44 7.81 4.87
C ASP A 73 -10.93 8.04 4.96
N PHE A 74 -10.23 7.19 5.71
CA PHE A 74 -8.78 7.18 5.72
C PHE A 74 -8.20 6.78 4.36
N LEU A 75 -8.75 5.72 3.73
CA LEU A 75 -8.30 5.28 2.41
C LEU A 75 -8.59 6.32 1.32
N SER A 76 -9.74 6.99 1.35
CA SER A 76 -10.11 8.01 0.35
C SER A 76 -9.23 9.27 0.39
N ALA A 77 -8.47 9.47 1.47
CA ALA A 77 -7.52 10.56 1.62
C ALA A 77 -6.10 10.23 1.11
N LEU A 78 -5.86 9.02 0.60
CA LEU A 78 -4.56 8.53 0.17
C LEU A 78 -4.58 8.11 -1.30
N ASP A 79 -3.40 8.09 -1.93
CA ASP A 79 -3.22 7.33 -3.17
C ASP A 79 -3.12 5.83 -2.85
N VAL A 80 -4.22 5.12 -3.06
CA VAL A 80 -4.34 3.69 -2.74
C VAL A 80 -3.99 2.87 -3.97
N VAL A 81 -2.99 1.99 -3.82
CA VAL A 81 -2.66 0.96 -4.82
C VAL A 81 -3.00 -0.41 -4.26
N VAL A 82 -3.97 -1.06 -4.89
CA VAL A 82 -4.40 -2.41 -4.54
C VAL A 82 -3.69 -3.41 -5.42
N LEU A 83 -2.91 -4.29 -4.80
CA LEU A 83 -2.26 -5.38 -5.51
C LEU A 83 -3.23 -6.55 -5.71
N SER A 84 -3.53 -6.87 -6.98
CA SER A 84 -4.50 -7.90 -7.35
C SER A 84 -4.41 -8.26 -8.83
N ASN A 85 -4.52 -9.56 -9.13
CA ASN A 85 -4.65 -10.06 -10.51
C ASN A 85 -6.12 -10.26 -10.94
N LYS A 86 -7.07 -9.91 -10.08
CA LYS A 86 -8.51 -10.20 -10.28
C LYS A 86 -9.41 -8.97 -10.27
N LEU A 87 -8.91 -7.85 -9.76
CA LEU A 87 -9.71 -6.63 -9.64
C LEU A 87 -9.54 -5.78 -10.90
N GLU A 88 -10.62 -5.13 -11.30
CA GLU A 88 -10.57 -4.08 -12.30
C GLU A 88 -10.25 -2.74 -11.65
N LYS A 89 -9.85 -1.77 -12.49
CA LYS A 89 -9.58 -0.40 -12.05
C LYS A 89 -10.84 0.22 -11.43
N SER A 90 -10.63 1.03 -10.39
CA SER A 90 -11.69 1.73 -9.66
C SER A 90 -11.38 3.22 -9.63
N PRO A 91 -12.39 4.11 -9.54
CA PRO A 91 -12.15 5.51 -9.19
C PRO A 91 -11.60 5.69 -7.77
N ASP A 92 -11.81 4.72 -6.88
CA ASP A 92 -11.41 4.79 -5.48
C ASP A 92 -9.97 4.33 -5.22
N TYR A 93 -9.36 3.58 -6.17
CA TYR A 93 -8.01 3.03 -6.02
C TYR A 93 -7.40 2.63 -7.37
N ASN A 94 -6.07 2.65 -7.41
CA ASN A 94 -5.27 2.06 -8.48
C ASN A 94 -5.15 0.55 -8.30
N VAL A 95 -5.05 -0.20 -9.40
CA VAL A 95 -4.78 -1.65 -9.38
C VAL A 95 -3.43 -1.93 -9.99
N ALA A 96 -2.62 -2.73 -9.30
CA ALA A 96 -1.35 -3.24 -9.79
C ALA A 96 -1.35 -4.78 -9.75
N ASN A 97 -0.79 -5.40 -10.78
CA ASN A 97 -0.65 -6.87 -10.89
C ASN A 97 0.71 -7.36 -10.38
N SER A 98 1.60 -6.44 -10.00
CA SER A 98 2.91 -6.77 -9.41
C SER A 98 3.39 -5.68 -8.46
N PRO A 99 4.30 -6.00 -7.52
CA PRO A 99 4.87 -4.99 -6.61
C PRO A 99 5.61 -3.89 -7.38
N LYS A 100 6.28 -4.25 -8.48
CA LYS A 100 6.96 -3.27 -9.33
C LYS A 100 5.96 -2.30 -9.97
N GLU A 101 4.87 -2.80 -10.54
CA GLU A 101 3.82 -1.95 -11.11
C GLU A 101 3.21 -1.03 -10.04
N ALA A 102 3.04 -1.51 -8.81
CA ALA A 102 2.54 -0.68 -7.72
C ALA A 102 3.49 0.48 -7.39
N LEU A 103 4.80 0.22 -7.38
CA LEU A 103 5.81 1.26 -7.18
C LEU A 103 5.86 2.23 -8.37
N ASP A 104 5.80 1.72 -9.61
CA ASP A 104 5.80 2.53 -10.82
C ASP A 104 4.60 3.51 -10.82
N ILE A 105 3.41 3.09 -10.37
CA ILE A 105 2.21 3.94 -10.23
C ILE A 105 2.48 5.10 -9.25
N LEU A 106 3.02 4.80 -8.06
CA LEU A 106 3.28 5.82 -7.04
C LEU A 106 4.39 6.80 -7.46
N GLU A 107 5.42 6.31 -8.17
CA GLU A 107 6.49 7.14 -8.71
C GLU A 107 5.93 8.12 -9.76
N LEU A 108 5.05 7.64 -10.67
CA LEU A 108 4.35 8.50 -11.64
C LEU A 108 3.48 9.57 -10.97
N ASN A 109 2.93 9.26 -9.80
CA ASN A 109 2.13 10.18 -8.99
C ASN A 109 3.01 11.09 -8.09
N ASN A 110 4.33 11.11 -8.30
CA ASN A 110 5.33 11.94 -7.59
C ASN A 110 5.48 11.65 -6.09
N HIS A 111 5.13 10.44 -5.65
CA HIS A 111 5.43 10.03 -4.28
C HIS A 111 6.94 9.75 -4.09
N LYS A 112 7.46 10.18 -2.94
CA LYS A 112 8.89 10.00 -2.57
C LYS A 112 9.13 8.76 -1.70
N GLU A 113 8.07 8.29 -1.04
CA GLU A 113 8.08 7.12 -0.17
C GLU A 113 6.83 6.30 -0.43
N ALA A 114 6.97 4.99 -0.62
CA ALA A 114 5.88 4.04 -0.72
C ALA A 114 5.67 3.34 0.63
N ILE A 115 4.44 3.37 1.16
CA ILE A 115 4.07 2.67 2.39
C ILE A 115 3.37 1.36 2.05
N VAL A 116 3.98 0.24 2.42
CA VAL A 116 3.46 -1.10 2.16
C VAL A 116 2.91 -1.70 3.45
N LEU A 117 1.59 -1.82 3.54
CA LEU A 117 0.90 -2.49 4.66
C LEU A 117 0.86 -4.02 4.47
N GLY A 118 1.09 -4.49 3.24
CA GLY A 118 1.28 -5.89 2.93
C GLY A 118 -0.01 -6.71 2.82
N GLY A 119 0.14 -7.98 3.16
CA GLY A 119 -0.66 -9.12 2.71
C GLY A 119 0.29 -10.11 2.01
N VAL A 120 0.14 -11.42 2.21
CA VAL A 120 1.11 -12.43 1.73
C VAL A 120 1.44 -12.40 0.23
N SER A 121 0.63 -11.70 -0.57
CA SER A 121 0.79 -11.60 -2.02
C SER A 121 1.41 -10.27 -2.47
N VAL A 122 1.64 -9.33 -1.55
CA VAL A 122 2.23 -7.99 -1.78
C VAL A 122 3.74 -8.08 -1.60
#